data_AF-U9UQ45-F1
#
_entry.id   AF-U9UQ45-F1
#
_cell.length_a   1.000
_cell.length_b   1.000
_cell.length_c   1.000
_cell.angle_alpha   90.00
_cell.angle_beta   90.00
_cell.angle_gamma   90.00
#
_symmetry.space_group_name_H-M   'P 1'
#
loop_
_entity.id
_entity.type
_entity.pdbx_description
1 polymer ?
#
loop_
_entity_poly.entity_id
_entity_poly.type
_entity_poly.pdbx_seq_one_letter_code
_entity_poly.pdbx_strand_id
1 'polypeptide(L)'
;MSDNSVIEVNDDDNKIEIEVDKNDVDKIFTFDDERHNGKPITMIEISPNEKYLITYSKEDRSIVGWNVEDIDKVQLKFHQAVKINEDIIKSLCVSDDKKLAHVYEKKRRGYHTINHTVGK
;
A
#
# COMPACT_ATOMS: atom_id res chain seq x y z
N MET A 1 17.61 -12.70 23.68
CA MET A 1 17.09 -12.70 25.06
C MET A 1 16.13 -11.53 25.10
N SER A 2 14.83 -11.81 25.10
CA SER A 2 13.77 -10.82 25.21
C SER A 2 13.27 -10.83 26.65
N ASP A 3 13.15 -9.66 27.25
CA ASP A 3 12.76 -9.51 28.65
C ASP A 3 11.24 -9.61 28.75
N ASN A 4 10.75 -10.71 29.32
CA ASN A 4 9.34 -10.88 29.65
C ASN A 4 9.03 -10.14 30.96
N SER A 5 8.09 -9.20 30.93
CA SER A 5 7.56 -8.55 32.13
C SER A 5 6.44 -9.41 32.72
N VAL A 6 6.70 -10.08 33.82
CA VAL A 6 5.70 -10.84 34.59
C VAL A 6 4.92 -9.87 35.47
N ILE A 7 3.59 -9.85 35.35
CA ILE A 7 2.72 -9.12 36.28
C ILE A 7 2.13 -10.16 37.23
N GLU A 8 2.55 -10.14 38.50
CA GLU A 8 2.01 -11.00 39.54
C GLU A 8 0.75 -10.37 40.11
N VAL A 9 -0.39 -11.06 39.97
CA VAL A 9 -1.64 -10.72 40.64
C VAL A 9 -1.88 -11.80 41.68
N ASN A 10 -1.72 -11.46 42.96
CA ASN A 10 -2.00 -12.38 44.06
C ASN A 10 -3.49 -12.39 44.33
N ASP A 11 -4.15 -13.49 43.97
CA ASP A 11 -5.46 -13.87 44.50
C ASP A 11 -5.40 -15.39 44.71
N ASP A 12 -5.78 -15.84 45.90
CA ASP A 12 -5.59 -17.21 46.39
C ASP A 12 -6.03 -18.26 45.36
N ASP A 13 -5.12 -19.18 45.04
CA ASP A 13 -5.33 -20.51 44.44
C ASP A 13 -5.88 -20.65 43.01
N ASN A 14 -5.66 -19.68 42.11
CA ASN A 14 -5.60 -20.02 40.68
C ASN A 14 -4.72 -19.05 39.90
N LYS A 15 -3.46 -19.46 39.64
CA LYS A 15 -2.53 -18.75 38.78
C LYS A 15 -3.03 -18.80 37.33
N ILE A 16 -3.79 -17.80 36.91
CA ILE A 16 -4.16 -17.60 35.50
C ILE A 16 -2.99 -16.87 34.83
N GLU A 17 -2.14 -17.63 34.13
CA GLU A 17 -1.11 -17.06 33.25
C GLU A 17 -1.80 -16.53 31.98
N ILE A 18 -2.03 -15.22 31.93
CA ILE A 18 -2.49 -14.56 30.70
C ILE A 18 -1.24 -14.21 29.88
N GLU A 19 -0.91 -15.05 28.90
CA GLU A 19 0.07 -14.70 27.87
C GLU A 19 -0.56 -13.64 26.95
N VAL A 20 -0.32 -12.37 27.29
CA VAL A 20 -0.58 -11.27 26.36
C VAL A 20 0.57 -11.27 25.37
N ASP A 21 0.34 -11.82 24.18
CA ASP A 21 1.19 -11.57 23.03
C ASP A 21 1.16 -10.05 22.78
N LYS A 22 2.22 -9.38 23.22
CA LYS A 22 2.47 -7.98 22.86
C LYS A 22 2.81 -8.00 21.38
N ASN A 23 1.79 -8.11 20.53
CA ASN A 23 1.94 -7.68 19.17
C ASN A 23 2.49 -6.26 19.24
N ASP A 24 3.67 -6.09 18.66
CA ASP A 24 4.46 -4.86 18.65
C ASP A 24 3.78 -3.86 17.68
N VAL A 25 2.49 -3.57 17.95
CA VAL A 25 1.55 -2.85 17.06
C VAL A 25 2.00 -1.41 16.81
N ASP A 26 2.97 -0.91 17.57
CA ASP A 26 3.46 0.47 17.49
C ASP A 26 4.77 0.63 16.70
N LYS A 27 5.23 -0.40 15.98
CA LYS A 27 6.35 -0.22 15.04
C LYS A 27 5.84 0.47 13.78
N ILE A 28 5.76 1.80 13.85
CA ILE A 28 5.52 2.65 12.67
C ILE A 28 6.64 2.36 11.67
N PHE A 29 6.32 1.61 10.63
CA PHE A 29 7.23 1.33 9.53
C PHE A 29 7.44 2.63 8.74
N THR A 30 8.48 3.39 9.06
CA THR A 30 8.94 4.49 8.22
C THR A 30 9.77 3.89 7.10
N PHE A 31 9.17 3.75 5.92
CA PHE A 31 9.93 3.39 4.72
C PHE A 31 10.68 4.63 4.26
N ASP A 32 12.02 4.56 4.25
CA ASP A 32 12.93 5.58 3.70
C ASP A 32 12.92 5.59 2.15
N ASP A 33 11.81 5.16 1.58
CA ASP A 33 11.60 5.12 0.16
C ASP A 33 11.05 6.48 -0.25
N GLU A 34 11.89 7.30 -0.87
CA GLU A 34 11.49 8.46 -1.68
C GLU A 34 10.69 8.03 -2.94
N ARG A 35 9.85 6.99 -2.82
CA ARG A 35 8.88 6.60 -3.82
C ARG A 35 7.92 7.76 -3.99
N HIS A 36 7.68 8.11 -5.25
CA HIS A 36 7.05 9.38 -5.64
C HIS A 36 7.89 10.65 -5.41
N ASN A 37 9.21 10.55 -5.26
CA ASN A 37 10.12 11.69 -5.04
C ASN A 37 9.69 12.56 -3.85
N GLY A 38 9.23 11.90 -2.78
CA GLY A 38 8.69 12.56 -1.58
C GLY A 38 7.38 13.31 -1.78
N LYS A 39 6.72 13.17 -2.95
CA LYS A 39 5.43 13.81 -3.21
C LYS A 39 4.27 13.04 -2.58
N PRO A 40 3.18 13.73 -2.20
CA PRO A 40 2.02 13.07 -1.59
C PRO A 40 1.44 11.98 -2.47
N ILE A 41 1.07 10.87 -1.85
CA ILE A 41 0.22 9.85 -2.46
C ILE A 41 -1.21 10.39 -2.46
N THR A 42 -1.81 10.45 -3.65
CA THR A 42 -3.15 11.03 -3.86
C THR A 42 -4.20 9.98 -4.20
N MET A 43 -3.79 8.77 -4.56
CA MET A 43 -4.70 7.66 -4.85
C MET A 43 -4.03 6.33 -4.55
N ILE A 44 -4.84 5.38 -4.08
CA ILE A 44 -4.43 4.04 -3.72
C ILE A 44 -5.49 3.09 -4.30
N GLU A 45 -5.05 2.04 -4.97
CA GLU A 45 -5.94 1.02 -5.55
C GLU A 45 -5.43 -0.37 -5.18
N ILE A 46 -6.34 -1.25 -4.78
CA ILE A 46 -6.06 -2.61 -4.35
C ILE A 46 -6.65 -3.57 -5.38
N SER A 47 -5.91 -4.65 -5.67
CA SER A 47 -6.40 -5.73 -6.53
C SER A 47 -7.53 -6.54 -5.88
N PRO A 48 -8.40 -7.21 -6.67
CA PRO A 48 -9.60 -7.87 -6.14
C PRO A 48 -9.34 -8.92 -5.04
N ASN A 49 -8.24 -9.65 -5.10
CA ASN A 49 -7.86 -10.64 -4.08
C ASN A 49 -6.76 -10.12 -3.13
N GLU A 50 -6.54 -8.80 -3.08
CA GLU A 50 -5.61 -8.15 -2.17
C GLU A 50 -4.16 -8.63 -2.29
N LYS A 51 -3.78 -9.23 -3.42
CA LYS A 51 -2.41 -9.74 -3.67
C LYS A 51 -1.45 -8.64 -4.12
N TYR A 52 -2.01 -7.52 -4.54
CA TYR A 52 -1.30 -6.42 -5.16
C TYR A 52 -1.95 -5.08 -4.88
N LEU A 53 -1.12 -4.05 -4.73
CA LEU A 53 -1.50 -2.68 -4.43
C LEU A 53 -0.72 -1.74 -5.34
N ILE A 54 -1.36 -0.64 -5.77
CA ILE A 54 -0.65 0.49 -6.36
C ILE A 54 -0.89 1.77 -5.57
N THR A 55 0.10 2.64 -5.58
CA THR A 55 0.01 4.02 -5.06
C THR A 55 0.29 4.98 -6.20
N TYR A 56 -0.40 6.12 -6.22
CA TYR A 56 -0.23 7.15 -7.25
C TYR A 56 -0.04 8.53 -6.62
N SER A 57 1.00 9.23 -7.07
CA SER A 57 1.19 10.65 -6.78
C SER A 57 0.83 11.50 -7.98
N LYS A 58 -0.18 12.36 -7.83
CA LYS A 58 -0.58 13.32 -8.87
C LYS A 58 0.50 14.34 -9.18
N GLU A 59 1.26 14.78 -8.17
CA GLU A 59 2.31 15.79 -8.35
C GLU A 59 3.53 15.22 -9.08
N ASP A 60 3.99 14.03 -8.69
CA ASP A 60 5.14 13.38 -9.35
C ASP A 60 4.76 12.61 -10.63
N ARG A 61 3.45 12.39 -10.84
CA ARG A 61 2.88 11.57 -11.92
C ARG A 61 3.48 10.16 -11.97
N SER A 62 3.77 9.61 -10.80
CA SER A 62 4.33 8.28 -10.65
C SER A 62 3.32 7.33 -10.02
N ILE A 63 3.34 6.10 -10.52
CA ILE A 63 2.60 4.96 -9.99
C ILE A 63 3.64 3.98 -9.46
N VAL A 64 3.44 3.48 -8.26
CA VAL A 64 4.33 2.52 -7.61
C VAL A 64 3.50 1.30 -7.24
N GLY A 65 3.98 0.13 -7.62
CA GLY A 65 3.32 -1.14 -7.39
C GLY A 65 4.01 -1.98 -6.31
N TRP A 66 3.19 -2.65 -5.52
CA TRP A 66 3.58 -3.35 -4.30
C TRP A 66 2.96 -4.74 -4.28
N ASN A 67 3.79 -5.77 -4.06
CA ASN A 67 3.30 -7.10 -3.72
C ASN A 67 2.86 -7.08 -2.25
N VAL A 68 1.67 -7.62 -2.01
CA VAL A 68 1.18 -7.88 -0.66
C VAL A 68 1.65 -9.28 -0.28
N GLU A 69 2.52 -9.36 0.72
CA GLU A 69 2.92 -10.65 1.32
C GLU A 69 1.96 -11.03 2.46
N ASP A 70 2.11 -12.26 2.96
CA ASP A 70 1.31 -12.77 4.09
C ASP A 70 1.14 -11.72 5.19
N ILE A 71 -0.10 -11.62 5.68
CA ILE A 71 -0.55 -10.66 6.69
C ILE A 71 0.38 -10.67 7.92
N ASP A 72 0.91 -11.84 8.26
CA ASP A 72 1.82 -12.06 9.39
C ASP A 72 3.14 -11.27 9.29
N LYS A 73 3.53 -10.81 8.09
CA LYS A 73 4.78 -10.07 7.87
C LYS A 73 4.60 -8.56 7.80
N VAL A 74 3.38 -8.04 7.78
CA VAL A 74 3.04 -6.59 7.76
C VAL A 74 3.96 -5.77 6.83
N GLN A 75 4.42 -6.35 5.72
CA GLN A 75 5.42 -5.71 4.87
C GLN A 75 5.03 -5.84 3.39
N LEU A 76 4.79 -4.68 2.79
CA LEU A 76 4.64 -4.55 1.34
C LEU A 76 6.00 -4.64 0.68
N LYS A 77 6.13 -5.47 -0.36
CA LYS A 77 7.35 -5.55 -1.15
C LYS A 77 7.23 -4.73 -2.42
N PHE A 78 8.21 -3.87 -2.65
CA PHE A 78 8.35 -3.17 -3.92
C PHE A 78 8.31 -4.13 -5.10
N HIS A 79 7.55 -3.76 -6.12
CA HIS A 79 7.59 -4.46 -7.41
C HIS A 79 8.19 -3.58 -8.50
N GLN A 80 7.59 -2.41 -8.73
CA GLN A 80 7.94 -1.54 -9.84
C GLN A 80 7.44 -0.11 -9.60
N ALA A 81 8.08 0.86 -10.25
CA ALA A 81 7.57 2.22 -10.39
C ALA A 81 7.51 2.61 -11.88
N VAL A 82 6.45 3.31 -12.27
CA VAL A 82 6.24 3.81 -13.63
C VAL A 82 5.82 5.27 -13.57
N LYS A 83 6.34 6.10 -14.48
CA LYS A 83 5.84 7.47 -14.68
C LYS A 83 4.88 7.51 -15.86
N ILE A 84 3.81 8.27 -15.68
CA ILE A 84 2.76 8.47 -16.68
C ILE A 84 2.81 9.92 -17.19
N ASN A 85 2.51 10.11 -18.47
CA ASN A 85 2.62 11.42 -19.14
C ASN A 85 1.27 12.11 -19.31
N GLU A 86 0.19 11.46 -18.88
CA GLU A 86 -1.19 11.89 -18.94
C GLU A 86 -1.43 13.15 -18.07
N ASP A 87 -2.27 14.06 -18.56
CA ASP A 87 -2.50 15.35 -17.89
C ASP A 87 -3.26 15.19 -16.57
N ILE A 88 -4.40 14.48 -16.60
CA ILE A 88 -5.26 14.28 -15.44
C ILE A 88 -5.71 12.82 -15.41
N ILE A 89 -5.21 12.05 -14.46
CA ILE A 89 -5.79 10.75 -14.13
C ILE A 89 -7.11 10.97 -13.39
N LYS A 90 -8.15 10.28 -13.84
CA LYS A 90 -9.48 10.27 -13.22
C LYS A 90 -9.72 9.03 -12.37
N SER A 91 -9.19 7.89 -12.80
CA SER A 91 -9.31 6.62 -12.12
C SER A 91 -8.17 5.69 -12.53
N LEU A 92 -7.73 4.86 -11.59
CA LEU A 92 -6.84 3.73 -11.81
C LEU A 92 -7.57 2.46 -11.35
N CYS A 93 -7.19 1.31 -11.88
CA CYS A 93 -7.48 0.03 -11.26
C CYS A 93 -6.37 -0.97 -11.58
N VAL A 94 -6.19 -1.95 -10.70
CA VAL A 94 -5.18 -2.98 -10.85
C VAL A 94 -5.78 -4.36 -10.62
N SER A 95 -5.34 -5.34 -11.40
CA SER A 95 -5.74 -6.74 -11.24
C SER A 95 -4.74 -7.52 -10.39
N ASP A 96 -5.11 -8.71 -9.94
CA ASP A 96 -4.18 -9.61 -9.23
C ASP A 96 -3.00 -10.05 -10.13
N ASP A 97 -3.21 -10.07 -11.45
CA ASP A 97 -2.17 -10.29 -12.47
C ASP A 97 -1.27 -9.06 -12.67
N LYS A 98 -1.42 -8.01 -11.84
CA LYS A 98 -0.67 -6.75 -11.89
C LYS A 98 -0.91 -5.90 -13.13
N LYS A 99 -1.94 -6.23 -13.91
CA LYS A 99 -2.35 -5.40 -15.06
C LYS A 99 -2.98 -4.12 -14.53
N LEU A 100 -2.44 -2.99 -14.98
CA LEU A 100 -2.92 -1.64 -14.68
C LEU A 100 -3.80 -1.16 -15.82
N ALA A 101 -4.96 -0.60 -15.47
CA ALA A 101 -5.76 0.21 -16.38
C ALA A 101 -5.97 1.60 -15.76
N HIS A 102 -5.99 2.62 -16.61
CA HIS A 102 -6.21 3.99 -16.19
C HIS A 102 -7.16 4.71 -17.14
N VAL A 103 -8.01 5.56 -16.56
CA VAL A 103 -8.82 6.52 -17.28
C VAL A 103 -8.21 7.90 -17.05
N TYR A 104 -7.90 8.58 -18.14
CA TYR A 104 -7.35 9.93 -18.09
C TYR A 104 -8.13 10.89 -18.96
N GLU A 105 -8.11 12.14 -18.54
CA GLU A 105 -8.57 13.28 -19.32
C GLU A 105 -7.36 13.97 -19.93
N LYS A 106 -7.39 14.12 -21.26
CA LYS A 106 -6.41 14.92 -21.98
C LYS A 106 -6.95 16.34 -22.13
N LYS A 107 -6.18 17.35 -21.73
CA LYS A 107 -6.54 18.74 -22.00
C LYS A 107 -6.24 19.07 -23.46
N ARG A 108 -7.12 18.68 -24.38
CA ARG A 108 -7.17 19.24 -25.73
C ARG A 108 -8.38 20.15 -25.82
N ARG A 109 -8.20 21.35 -26.39
CA ARG A 109 -9.24 22.35 -26.69
C ARG A 109 -10.57 21.68 -27.13
N GLY A 110 -11.46 21.38 -26.18
CA GLY A 110 -12.85 20.99 -26.43
C GLY A 110 -13.20 19.49 -26.61
N TYR A 111 -12.29 18.52 -26.46
CA TYR A 111 -12.65 17.10 -26.64
C TYR A 111 -12.21 16.19 -25.49
N HIS A 112 -13.17 15.43 -24.95
CA HIS A 112 -12.98 14.41 -23.93
C HIS A 112 -12.68 13.07 -24.62
N THR A 113 -11.49 12.51 -24.41
CA THR A 113 -11.16 11.17 -24.89
C THR A 113 -10.76 10.30 -23.72
N ILE A 114 -11.59 9.32 -23.40
CA ILE A 114 -11.25 8.25 -22.46
C ILE A 114 -10.45 7.21 -23.25
N ASN A 115 -9.16 7.08 -22.95
CA ASN A 115 -8.33 6.03 -23.53
C ASN A 115 -8.09 4.96 -22.46
N HIS A 116 -8.09 3.70 -22.87
CA HIS A 116 -7.77 2.55 -22.04
C HIS A 116 -6.45 1.95 -22.52
N THR A 117 -5.45 1.93 -21.65
CA THR A 117 -4.16 1.27 -21.91
C THR A 117 -3.97 0.20 -20.85
N VAL A 118 -3.76 -1.05 -21.27
CA VAL A 118 -3.34 -2.13 -20.38
C VAL A 118 -1.83 -2.19 -20.41
N GLY A 119 -1.17 -1.90 -19.28
CA GLY A 119 0.25 -2.19 -19.13
C GLY A 119 0.51 -3.69 -19.22
N LYS A 120 1.53 -4.11 -19.99
CA LYS A 120 2.02 -5.49 -20.03
C LYS A 120 2.98 -5.76 -18.89
#